data_AF-A0AAV0RBT1-F1
#
_entry.id   AF-A0AAV0RBT1-F1
#
_cell.length_a   1.000
_cell.length_b   1.000
_cell.length_c   1.000
_cell.angle_alpha   90.00
_cell.angle_beta   90.00
_cell.angle_gamma   90.00
#
_symmetry.space_group_name_H-M   'P 1'
#
loop_
_entity.id
_entity.type
_entity.pdbx_description
1 polymer ?
#
loop_
_entity_poly.entity_id
_entity_poly.type
_entity_poly.pdbx_seq_one_letter_code
_entity_poly.pdbx_strand_id
1 'polypeptide(L)' 'MEGSGRLNQFRTSLKFLCTAENIPQKIEVDLSSLDIGERMFPFLAEASKQGQETTPVCKVVSTELKTSQQNPASA' A
#
# COMPACT_ATOMS: atom_id res chain seq x y z
N MET A 1 12.50 22.58 -2.83
CA MET A 1 12.60 21.15 -3.20
C MET A 1 11.44 20.46 -2.52
N GLU A 2 10.35 20.19 -3.23
CA GLU A 2 9.37 19.22 -2.75
C GLU A 2 10.12 17.89 -2.54
N GLY A 3 10.07 17.37 -1.32
CA GLY A 3 10.77 16.13 -0.98
C GLY A 3 10.24 14.99 -1.86
N SER A 4 11.13 14.18 -2.42
CA SER A 4 10.70 13.01 -3.16
C SER A 4 10.01 12.02 -2.20
N GLY A 5 8.87 11.48 -2.60
CA GLY A 5 8.19 10.39 -1.88
C GLY A 5 8.55 9.02 -2.47
N ARG A 6 8.58 7.99 -1.63
CA ARG A 6 8.66 6.59 -2.04
C ARG A 6 7.37 5.87 -1.64
N LEU A 7 6.85 5.02 -2.53
CA LEU A 7 5.73 4.15 -2.23
C LEU A 7 6.20 2.99 -1.33
N ASN A 8 5.58 2.85 -0.17
CA ASN A 8 5.73 1.68 0.70
C ASN A 8 4.47 0.81 0.59
N GLN A 9 4.60 -0.38 0.00
CA GLN A 9 3.51 -1.33 -0.17
C GLN A 9 3.51 -2.32 1.00
N PHE A 10 2.39 -2.43 1.72
CA PHE A 10 2.26 -3.41 2.81
C PHE A 10 1.70 -4.74 2.30
N ARG A 11 0.94 -4.71 1.22
CA ARG A 11 0.28 -5.87 0.62
C ARG A 11 0.13 -5.67 -0.88
N THR A 12 0.27 -6.78 -1.60
CA THR A 12 0.11 -6.85 -3.05
C THR A 12 -1.19 -7.59 -3.44
N SER A 13 -1.91 -8.13 -2.46
CA SER A 13 -3.12 -8.93 -2.66
C SER A 13 -4.29 -8.41 -1.83
N LEU A 14 -5.50 -8.45 -2.42
CA LEU A 14 -6.76 -8.13 -1.74
C LEU A 14 -7.62 -9.38 -1.59
N LYS A 15 -8.26 -9.54 -0.42
CA LYS A 15 -9.34 -10.50 -0.22
C LYS A 15 -10.66 -9.77 -0.39
N PHE A 16 -11.53 -10.27 -1.22
CA PHE A 16 -12.86 -9.72 -1.44
C PHE A 16 -13.84 -10.86 -1.70
N LEU A 17 -15.09 -10.64 -1.32
CA LEU A 17 -16.18 -11.56 -1.61
C LEU A 17 -16.77 -11.16 -2.96
N CYS A 18 -16.72 -12.06 -3.93
CA CYS A 18 -17.37 -11.89 -5.22
C CYS A 18 -17.84 -13.26 -5.72
N THR A 19 -18.74 -13.24 -6.68
CA THR A 19 -19.07 -14.46 -7.43
C THR A 19 -17.97 -14.73 -8.45
N ALA A 20 -17.79 -16.01 -8.82
CA ALA A 20 -16.71 -16.42 -9.71
C ALA A 20 -16.74 -15.71 -11.08
N GLU A 21 -17.92 -15.32 -11.56
CA GLU A 21 -18.11 -14.59 -12.82
C GLU A 21 -17.57 -13.14 -12.77
N ASN A 22 -17.39 -12.58 -11.58
CA ASN A 22 -16.99 -11.19 -11.35
C ASN A 22 -15.57 -11.06 -10.79
N ILE A 23 -14.76 -12.11 -10.82
CA ILE A 23 -13.38 -12.04 -10.32
C ILE A 23 -12.57 -11.12 -11.24
N PRO A 24 -12.10 -9.94 -10.76
CA PRO A 24 -11.22 -9.08 -11.53
C PRO A 24 -9.89 -9.78 -11.79
N GLN A 25 -9.41 -9.69 -13.03
CA GLN A 25 -8.08 -10.20 -13.39
C GLN A 25 -6.95 -9.28 -12.89
N LYS A 26 -7.23 -7.99 -12.71
CA LYS A 26 -6.29 -6.97 -12.24
C LYS A 26 -7.03 -5.93 -11.41
N ILE A 27 -6.37 -5.45 -10.36
CA ILE A 27 -6.85 -4.34 -9.53
C ILE A 27 -5.86 -3.20 -9.71
N GLU A 28 -6.32 -2.09 -10.26
CA GLU A 28 -5.54 -0.86 -10.35
C GLU A 28 -5.93 0.05 -9.21
N VAL A 29 -4.95 0.70 -8.63
CA VAL A 29 -5.19 1.65 -7.55
C VAL A 29 -4.53 2.97 -7.88
N ASP A 30 -5.35 4.02 -7.86
CA ASP A 30 -4.89 5.38 -8.08
C ASP A 30 -4.23 5.93 -6.80
N LEU A 31 -3.06 6.53 -6.99
CA LEU A 31 -2.24 7.14 -5.94
C LEU A 31 -1.98 8.63 -6.19
N SER A 32 -2.58 9.20 -7.25
CA SER A 32 -2.31 10.56 -7.71
C SER A 32 -2.68 11.63 -6.67
N SER A 33 -3.62 11.32 -5.78
CA SER A 33 -4.10 12.22 -4.73
C SER A 33 -3.52 11.94 -3.34
N LEU A 34 -2.53 11.04 -3.21
CA LEU A 34 -1.97 10.67 -1.91
C LEU A 34 -0.77 11.56 -1.56
N ASP A 35 -0.84 12.23 -0.41
CA ASP A 35 0.28 13.00 0.13
C ASP A 35 1.27 12.15 0.92
N ILE A 36 2.48 12.68 1.12
CA ILE A 36 3.50 12.04 1.94
C ILE A 36 2.99 11.90 3.38
N GLY A 37 3.01 10.67 3.89
CA GLY A 37 2.48 10.32 5.21
C GLY A 37 1.08 9.71 5.18
N GLU A 38 0.37 9.80 4.06
CA GLU A 38 -0.97 9.26 3.90
C GLU A 38 -0.98 7.77 3.59
N ARG A 39 -2.04 7.09 4.09
CA ARG A 39 -2.25 5.65 3.95
C ARG A 39 -3.51 5.41 3.14
N MET A 40 -3.43 4.48 2.19
CA MET A 40 -4.58 4.05 1.41
C MET A 40 -5.09 2.72 1.96
N PHE A 41 -6.40 2.65 2.19
CA PHE A 41 -7.10 1.46 2.68
C PHE A 41 -7.94 0.85 1.56
N PRO A 42 -8.10 -0.48 1.52
CA PRO A 42 -8.96 -1.09 0.52
C PRO A 42 -10.41 -0.66 0.75
N PHE A 43 -11.08 -0.18 -0.31
CA PHE A 43 -12.51 0.10 -0.24
C PHE A 43 -13.28 -1.23 -0.28
N LEU A 44 -13.66 -1.74 0.90
CA LEU A 44 -14.54 -2.91 0.99
C LEU A 44 -15.99 -2.41 0.96
N ALA A 45 -16.62 -2.49 -0.22
CA ALA A 45 -17.96 -1.95 -0.46
C ALA A 45 -19.05 -2.57 0.43
N GLU A 46 -18.85 -3.74 1.04
CA GLU A 46 -19.79 -4.33 1.99
C GLU A 46 -18.96 -5.04 3.08
N ALA A 47 -18.65 -4.32 4.16
CA ALA A 47 -17.99 -4.90 5.32
C ALA A 47 -19.00 -5.75 6.11
N SER A 48 -19.22 -6.99 5.65
CA SER A 48 -19.66 -8.08 6.53
C SER A 48 -18.73 -8.07 7.74
N LYS A 49 -19.30 -7.83 8.94
CA LYS A 49 -18.60 -7.57 10.20
C LYS A 49 -17.82 -8.80 10.73
N GLN A 50 -16.88 -9.33 9.97
CA GLN A 50 -16.02 -10.44 10.35
C GLN A 50 -14.57 -10.09 9.99
N GLY A 51 -13.88 -9.41 10.92
CA GLY A 51 -12.44 -9.19 10.85
C GLY A 51 -12.01 -8.13 9.82
N GLN A 52 -12.40 -6.87 10.04
CA GLN A 52 -11.95 -5.76 9.20
C GLN A 52 -10.43 -5.75 9.09
N GLU A 53 -9.93 -5.83 7.87
CA GLU A 53 -8.50 -5.76 7.60
C GLU A 53 -8.05 -4.30 7.79
N THR A 54 -7.52 -4.01 8.98
CA THR A 54 -7.04 -2.67 9.36
C THR A 54 -5.68 -2.33 8.76
N THR A 55 -5.07 -3.26 8.01
CA THR A 55 -3.79 -3.04 7.35
C THR A 55 -4.01 -2.29 6.03
N PRO A 56 -3.38 -1.11 5.84
CA PRO A 56 -3.48 -0.36 4.60
C PRO A 56 -2.85 -1.13 3.43
N VAL A 57 -3.23 -0.77 2.20
CA VAL A 57 -2.61 -1.31 0.98
C VAL A 57 -1.20 -0.76 0.80
N CYS A 58 -1.08 0.55 0.88
CA CYS A 58 0.20 1.24 0.79
C CYS A 58 0.19 2.57 1.56
N LYS A 59 1.38 3.14 1.73
CA LYS A 59 1.63 4.47 2.29
C LYS A 59 2.70 5.16 1.47
N VAL A 60 2.53 6.45 1.19
CA VAL A 60 3.62 7.26 0.65
C VAL A 60 4.50 7.71 1.83
N VAL A 61 5.79 7.41 1.78
CA VAL A 61 6.76 7.79 2.81
C VAL A 61 7.79 8.75 2.25
N SER A 62 8.30 9.66 3.09
CA SER A 62 9.39 10.56 2.68
C SER A 62 10.61 9.74 2.30
N THR A 63 11.24 10.07 1.19
CA THR A 63 12.59 9.60 0.91
C THR A 63 13.52 10.44 1.76
N GLU A 64 13.78 10.01 2.99
CA GLU A 64 14.88 10.57 3.77
C GLU A 64 16.14 10.39 2.92
N LEU A 65 16.83 11.48 2.57
CA LEU A 65 18.17 11.41 2.00
C LEU A 65 19.10 10.87 3.09
N LYS A 66 19.07 9.56 3.34
CA LYS A 66 20.13 8.87 4.06
C LYS A 66 21.35 8.84 3.15
N THR A 67 22.15 9.90 3.22
CA THR A 67 23.57 9.80 2.90
C THR A 67 24.20 8.72 3.78
N SER A 68 24.46 7.54 3.21
CA SER A 68 25.38 6.49 3.70
C SER A 68 25.00 5.80 5.04
N GLN A 69 25.16 4.50 5.30
CA GLN A 69 26.06 3.47 4.77
C GLN A 69 25.34 2.10 4.74
N GLN A 70 25.39 1.37 3.63
CA GLN A 70 26.38 0.31 3.35
C GLN A 70 26.28 -0.87 4.34
N ASN A 71 25.61 -1.93 3.88
CA ASN A 71 25.93 -3.27 4.35
C ASN A 71 27.36 -3.59 3.84
N PRO A 72 28.24 -4.13 4.70
CA PRO A 72 28.90 -5.34 4.26
C PRO A 72 28.86 -6.44 5.33
N ALA A 73 28.91 -7.65 4.80
CA ALA A 73 28.96 -8.93 5.47
C ALA A 73 29.96 -9.05 6.63
N SER A 74 29.66 -10.05 7.47
CA SER A 74 30.61 -10.90 8.21
C SER A 74 31.31 -10.34 9.45
N ALA A 75 31.00 -10.95 10.59
CA ALA A 75 31.99 -11.53 11.50
C ALA A 75 31.32 -12.71 12.24
#